data_AF-A0A0F9ITH3-F1
#
_entry.id   AF-A0A0F9ITH3-F1
#
_cell.length_a   1.000
_cell.length_b   1.000
_cell.length_c   1.000
_cell.angle_alpha   90.00
_cell.angle_beta   90.00
_cell.angle_gamma   90.00
#
_symmetry.space_group_name_H-M   'P 1'
#
loop_
_entity.id
_entity.type
_entity.pdbx_description
1 polymer ?
#
loop_
_entity_poly.entity_id
_entity_poly.type
_entity_poly.pdbx_seq_one_letter_code
_entity_poly.pdbx_strand_id
1 'polypeptide(L)'
;GFDSLYLYIAFECKQGEAFPITANIQTRDRVITGDDAVIVVLDTYLDGRSAIGFSVNPLGIQTDYKITDDGRNINYEWDAQWESAATKTGDGWTCEIAIPFRSIKYKAGNLDWGLNLARLYGLSKNTSVRCS
;
A
#
# COMPACT_ATOMS: atom_id res chain seq x y z
N GLY A 1 -10.04 0.03 10.86
CA GLY A 1 -11.21 -0.60 11.54
C GLY A 1 -11.55 -1.90 10.83
N PHE A 2 -12.47 -2.71 11.34
CA PHE A 2 -12.93 -3.92 10.63
C PHE A 2 -14.36 -4.30 11.04
N ASP A 3 -15.02 -5.09 10.21
CA ASP A 3 -16.29 -5.75 10.53
C ASP A 3 -16.18 -7.27 10.29
N SER A 4 -17.29 -8.00 10.14
CA SER A 4 -17.24 -9.45 9.91
C SER A 4 -16.73 -9.86 8.51
N LEU A 5 -16.65 -8.91 7.57
CA LEU A 5 -16.38 -9.15 6.16
C LEU A 5 -15.10 -8.47 5.68
N TYR A 6 -14.78 -7.28 6.19
CA TYR A 6 -13.70 -6.44 5.68
C TYR A 6 -12.78 -5.90 6.79
N LEU A 7 -11.51 -5.77 6.42
CA LEU A 7 -10.55 -4.89 7.06
C LEU A 7 -10.51 -3.55 6.32
N TYR A 8 -10.64 -2.45 7.05
CA TYR A 8 -10.61 -1.08 6.54
C TYR A 8 -9.39 -0.30 7.03
N ILE A 9 -8.66 0.32 6.12
CA ILE A 9 -7.48 1.13 6.39
C ILE A 9 -7.64 2.46 5.66
N ALA A 10 -7.37 3.57 6.35
CA ALA A 10 -7.43 4.90 5.77
C ALA A 10 -6.11 5.65 6.01
N PHE A 11 -5.71 6.44 5.02
CA PHE A 11 -4.54 7.29 5.05
C PHE A 11 -4.94 8.73 4.76
N GLU A 12 -4.42 9.64 5.57
CA GLU A 12 -4.37 11.07 5.28
C GLU A 12 -2.92 11.46 4.99
N CYS A 13 -2.66 11.85 3.75
CA CYS A 13 -1.32 12.08 3.23
C CYS A 13 -1.09 13.57 2.97
N LYS A 14 -0.71 14.30 4.03
CA LYS A 14 -0.39 15.73 3.92
C LYS A 14 0.85 15.97 3.06
N GLN A 15 0.82 16.99 2.23
CA GLN A 15 1.94 17.37 1.39
C GLN A 15 1.90 18.87 1.12
N GLY A 16 2.98 19.57 1.48
CA GLY A 16 3.10 21.01 1.29
C GLY A 16 3.29 21.39 -0.18
N GLU A 17 2.97 22.63 -0.52
CA GLU A 17 3.05 23.17 -1.89
C GLU A 17 4.43 23.02 -2.55
N ALA A 18 5.50 22.97 -1.74
CA ALA A 18 6.88 22.80 -2.22
C ALA A 18 7.17 21.38 -2.77
N PHE A 19 6.30 20.41 -2.52
CA PHE A 19 6.46 19.02 -2.95
C PHE A 19 5.25 18.61 -3.78
N PRO A 20 5.31 18.59 -5.11
CA PRO A 20 4.16 18.18 -5.91
C PRO A 20 3.83 16.70 -5.69
N ILE A 21 2.54 16.38 -5.59
CA ILE A 21 2.05 15.00 -5.59
C ILE A 21 2.34 14.40 -6.97
N THR A 22 3.17 13.36 -7.00
CA THR A 22 3.52 12.65 -8.23
C THR A 22 2.72 11.35 -8.29
N ALA A 23 1.97 11.14 -9.37
CA ALA A 23 1.24 9.90 -9.59
C ALA A 23 1.11 9.64 -11.08
N ASN A 24 1.52 8.46 -11.53
CA ASN A 24 1.42 8.03 -12.92
C ASN A 24 0.54 6.77 -13.02
N ILE A 25 0.00 6.53 -14.21
CA ILE A 25 -0.63 5.24 -14.53
C ILE A 25 0.49 4.31 -14.97
N GLN A 26 0.85 3.36 -14.11
CA GLN A 26 1.84 2.34 -14.44
C GLN A 26 1.12 1.05 -14.85
N THR A 27 1.60 0.39 -15.91
CA THR A 27 1.22 -0.99 -16.22
C THR A 27 1.74 -1.92 -15.12
N ARG A 28 0.95 -2.92 -14.73
CA ARG A 28 1.08 -3.82 -13.55
C ARG A 28 2.46 -4.45 -13.26
N ASP A 29 3.45 -4.27 -14.13
CA ASP A 29 4.80 -4.80 -13.95
C ASP A 29 5.83 -3.68 -13.78
N ARG A 30 5.95 -3.17 -12.55
CA ARG A 30 7.21 -2.84 -11.85
C ARG A 30 6.98 -1.80 -10.76
N VAL A 31 7.73 -1.99 -9.69
CA VAL A 31 7.98 -1.10 -8.55
C VAL A 31 7.49 0.33 -8.78
N ILE A 32 6.65 0.80 -7.85
CA ILE A 32 6.25 2.21 -7.62
C ILE A 32 7.51 3.05 -7.39
N THR A 33 8.29 3.23 -8.45
CA THR A 33 9.52 4.00 -8.45
C THR A 33 9.15 5.36 -9.01
N GLY A 34 9.13 6.35 -8.12
CA GLY A 34 8.92 7.75 -8.48
C GLY A 34 7.51 8.29 -8.26
N ASP A 35 6.53 7.46 -7.87
CA ASP A 35 5.18 7.92 -7.53
C ASP A 35 4.97 7.98 -6.01
N ASP A 36 4.08 8.87 -5.58
CA ASP A 36 3.52 8.86 -4.24
C ASP A 36 2.60 7.62 -4.10
N ALA A 37 2.68 6.94 -2.98
CA ALA A 37 1.83 5.79 -2.69
C ALA A 37 1.77 5.52 -1.19
N VAL A 38 0.67 4.91 -0.77
CA VAL A 38 0.55 4.27 0.55
C VAL A 38 0.70 2.77 0.40
N ILE A 39 1.38 2.15 1.35
CA ILE A 39 1.61 0.71 1.40
C ILE A 39 1.12 0.17 2.73
N VAL A 40 0.37 -0.93 2.65
CA VAL A 40 -0.05 -1.76 3.77
C VAL A 40 0.61 -3.12 3.61
N VAL A 41 1.32 -3.58 4.62
CA VAL A 41 1.84 -4.96 4.69
C VAL A 41 1.21 -5.66 5.89
N LEU A 42 0.60 -6.81 5.63
CA LEU A 42 -0.07 -7.65 6.61
C LEU A 42 0.65 -8.99 6.74
N ASP A 43 1.18 -9.29 7.93
CA ASP A 43 1.57 -10.64 8.34
C ASP A 43 0.38 -11.29 9.07
N THR A 44 -0.46 -11.99 8.31
CA THR A 44 -1.71 -12.58 8.80
C THR A 44 -1.52 -13.89 9.58
N TYR A 45 -0.27 -14.36 9.70
CA TYR A 45 0.10 -15.56 10.44
C TYR A 45 1.03 -15.27 11.63
N LEU A 46 1.56 -14.04 11.74
CA LEU A 46 2.55 -13.61 12.73
C LEU A 46 3.80 -14.50 12.74
N ASP A 47 4.25 -14.95 11.57
CA ASP A 47 5.41 -15.83 11.44
C ASP A 47 6.71 -15.07 11.14
N GLY A 48 6.61 -13.79 10.76
CA GLY A 48 7.76 -12.96 10.38
C GLY A 48 8.42 -13.38 9.07
N ARG A 49 7.80 -14.28 8.29
CA ARG A 49 8.35 -14.87 7.07
C ARG A 49 7.49 -14.61 5.84
N SER A 50 6.18 -14.52 6.04
CA SER A 50 5.20 -14.32 4.98
C SER A 50 4.31 -13.13 5.25
N ALA A 51 3.98 -12.38 4.20
CA ALA A 51 3.09 -11.25 4.31
C ALA A 51 2.39 -10.96 2.98
N ILE A 52 1.38 -10.10 3.04
CA ILE A 52 0.65 -9.62 1.89
C ILE A 52 0.78 -8.10 1.84
N GLY A 53 1.16 -7.57 0.68
CA GLY A 53 1.26 -6.15 0.43
C GLY A 53 0.08 -5.63 -0.39
N PHE A 54 -0.41 -4.45 -0.03
CA PHE A 54 -1.38 -3.66 -0.77
C PHE A 54 -0.86 -2.25 -0.91
N SER A 55 -0.97 -1.66 -2.09
CA SER A 55 -0.52 -0.30 -2.36
C SER A 55 -1.49 0.44 -3.24
N VAL A 56 -1.67 1.73 -2.94
CA VAL A 56 -2.53 2.64 -3.69
C VAL A 56 -1.79 3.94 -3.93
N ASN A 57 -1.83 4.45 -5.15
CA ASN A 57 -1.31 5.78 -5.48
C ASN A 57 -2.43 6.85 -5.43
N PRO A 58 -2.12 8.15 -5.51
CA PRO A 58 -3.11 9.23 -5.49
C PRO A 58 -4.16 9.20 -6.62
N LEU A 59 -3.96 8.38 -7.66
CA LEU A 59 -4.92 8.15 -8.75
C LEU A 59 -5.84 6.94 -8.49
N GLY A 60 -5.68 6.26 -7.35
CA GLY A 60 -6.44 5.06 -7.00
C GLY A 60 -5.94 3.80 -7.70
N ILE A 61 -4.73 3.82 -8.29
CA ILE A 61 -4.15 2.64 -8.93
C ILE A 61 -3.71 1.66 -7.85
N GLN A 62 -4.22 0.44 -7.94
CA GLN A 62 -3.98 -0.66 -7.01
C GLN A 62 -2.77 -1.49 -7.43
N THR A 63 -1.99 -1.93 -6.45
CA THR A 63 -0.96 -2.97 -6.60
C THR A 63 -0.99 -3.85 -5.38
N ASP A 64 -0.91 -5.15 -5.59
CA ASP A 64 -0.81 -6.15 -4.54
C ASP A 64 0.30 -7.17 -4.83
N TYR A 65 0.76 -7.82 -3.78
CA TYR A 65 1.83 -8.78 -3.88
C TYR A 65 1.90 -9.68 -2.66
N LYS A 66 2.47 -10.86 -2.85
CA LYS A 66 2.85 -11.76 -1.75
C LYS A 66 4.33 -11.66 -1.45
N ILE A 67 4.64 -11.56 -0.17
CA ILE A 67 5.99 -11.60 0.37
C ILE A 67 6.21 -12.97 0.99
N THR A 68 7.31 -13.63 0.62
CA THR A 68 7.73 -14.93 1.17
C THR A 68 9.25 -14.94 1.37
N ASP A 69 9.75 -15.99 2.03
CA ASP A 69 11.19 -16.18 2.29
C ASP A 69 11.82 -14.97 3.01
N ASP A 70 11.20 -14.54 4.12
CA ASP A 70 11.63 -13.43 4.97
C ASP A 70 11.83 -12.11 4.20
N GLY A 71 11.01 -11.86 3.18
CA GLY A 71 11.11 -10.65 2.35
C GLY A 71 11.98 -10.78 1.11
N ARG A 72 12.66 -11.92 0.89
CA ARG A 72 13.55 -12.12 -0.25
C ARG A 72 12.82 -12.38 -1.56
N ASN A 73 11.58 -12.86 -1.48
CA ASN A 73 10.76 -13.15 -2.65
C ASN A 73 9.46 -12.34 -2.61
N ILE A 74 9.25 -11.51 -3.63
CA ILE A 74 8.03 -10.72 -3.82
C ILE A 74 7.36 -11.16 -5.12
N ASN A 75 6.18 -11.74 -5.00
CA ASN A 75 5.36 -12.17 -6.13
C ASN A 75 4.25 -11.13 -6.41
N TYR A 76 4.43 -10.35 -7.49
CA TYR A 76 3.46 -9.38 -7.99
C TYR A 76 2.40 -9.98 -8.94
N GLU A 77 2.53 -11.26 -9.31
CA GLU A 77 1.51 -11.96 -10.10
C GLU A 77 0.33 -12.42 -9.22
N TRP A 78 0.47 -12.32 -7.90
CA TRP A 78 -0.63 -12.61 -6.98
C TRP A 78 -1.64 -11.47 -6.98
N ASP A 79 -2.86 -11.77 -7.44
CA ASP A 79 -3.96 -10.82 -7.61
C ASP A 79 -5.09 -11.17 -6.63
N ALA A 80 -5.32 -10.33 -5.63
CA ALA A 80 -6.44 -10.40 -4.70
C ALA A 80 -7.56 -9.44 -5.11
N GLN A 81 -8.78 -9.80 -4.71
CA GLN A 81 -9.92 -8.89 -4.86
C GLN A 81 -10.01 -7.97 -3.64
N TRP A 82 -9.82 -6.67 -3.84
CA TRP A 82 -9.95 -5.64 -2.79
C TRP A 82 -10.33 -4.30 -3.40
N GLU A 83 -10.78 -3.37 -2.57
CA GLU A 83 -11.31 -2.08 -3.01
C GLU A 83 -10.47 -0.93 -2.46
N SER A 84 -10.34 0.14 -3.22
CA SER A 84 -9.71 1.37 -2.77
C SER A 84 -10.34 2.60 -3.40
N ALA A 85 -10.34 3.70 -2.65
CA ALA A 85 -10.63 5.03 -3.16
C ALA A 85 -9.49 5.97 -2.78
N ALA A 86 -9.07 6.83 -3.71
CA ALA A 86 -8.08 7.86 -3.44
C ALA A 86 -8.56 9.21 -3.97
N THR A 87 -8.28 10.29 -3.25
CA THR A 87 -8.73 11.64 -3.62
C THR A 87 -7.67 12.66 -3.23
N LYS A 88 -7.25 13.49 -4.20
CA LYS A 88 -6.40 14.65 -3.93
C LYS A 88 -7.19 15.71 -3.16
N THR A 89 -6.56 16.31 -2.16
CA THR A 89 -7.12 17.38 -1.32
C THR A 89 -6.31 18.66 -1.51
N GLY A 90 -6.76 19.76 -0.92
CA GLY A 90 -6.06 21.04 -1.01
C GLY A 90 -4.66 21.03 -0.39
N ASP A 91 -4.40 20.11 0.55
CA ASP A 91 -3.16 20.02 1.32
C ASP A 91 -2.49 18.63 1.23
N GLY A 92 -2.82 17.85 0.20
CA GLY A 92 -2.29 16.50 0.03
C GLY A 92 -3.25 15.57 -0.72
N TRP A 93 -3.42 14.37 -0.20
CA TRP A 93 -4.40 13.40 -0.69
C TRP A 93 -4.83 12.44 0.41
N THR A 94 -5.91 11.72 0.16
CA THR A 94 -6.46 10.71 1.06
C THR A 94 -6.62 9.39 0.32
N CYS A 95 -6.57 8.30 1.07
CA CYS A 95 -6.83 6.96 0.56
C CYS A 95 -7.61 6.13 1.57
N GLU A 96 -8.58 5.37 1.09
CA GLU A 96 -9.27 4.33 1.84
C GLU A 96 -9.10 2.99 1.13
N ILE A 97 -8.89 1.93 1.91
CA ILE A 97 -8.66 0.56 1.46
C ILE A 97 -9.62 -0.35 2.22
N ALA A 98 -10.33 -1.21 1.49
CA ALA A 98 -11.20 -2.25 2.05
C ALA A 98 -10.76 -3.63 1.52
N ILE A 99 -10.28 -4.49 2.44
CA ILE A 99 -9.78 -5.83 2.13
C ILE A 99 -10.78 -6.85 2.67
N PRO A 100 -11.50 -7.60 1.81
CA PRO A 100 -12.35 -8.69 2.25
C PRO A 100 -11.49 -9.78 2.93
N PHE A 101 -11.91 -10.28 4.09
CA PHE A 101 -11.21 -11.40 4.76
C PHE A 101 -11.13 -12.64 3.85
N ARG A 102 -12.14 -12.85 3.00
CA ARG A 102 -12.16 -13.97 2.02
C ARG A 102 -11.08 -13.87 0.94
N SER A 103 -10.53 -12.68 0.70
CA SER A 103 -9.54 -12.43 -0.35
C SER A 103 -8.11 -12.77 0.10
N ILE A 104 -7.91 -12.97 1.40
CA ILE A 104 -6.61 -13.26 1.99
C ILE A 104 -6.66 -14.52 2.84
N LYS A 105 -5.53 -15.20 2.97
CA LYS A 105 -5.39 -16.32 3.90
C LYS A 105 -4.92 -15.78 5.24
N TYR A 106 -5.49 -16.29 6.32
CA TYR A 106 -5.13 -15.94 7.69
C TYR A 106 -5.40 -17.13 8.62
N LYS A 107 -4.86 -17.07 9.83
CA LYS A 107 -5.09 -18.11 10.84
C LYS A 107 -6.52 -18.03 11.38
N ALA A 108 -7.33 -19.06 11.12
CA ALA A 108 -8.71 -19.11 11.63
C ALA A 108 -8.74 -19.02 13.16
N GLY A 109 -9.63 -18.17 13.70
CA GLY A 109 -9.76 -17.94 15.14
C GLY A 109 -8.66 -17.07 15.76
N ASN A 110 -7.72 -16.53 14.97
CA ASN A 110 -6.74 -15.55 15.43
C ASN A 110 -6.66 -14.35 14.47
N LEU A 111 -6.98 -13.15 14.97
CA LEU A 111 -6.87 -11.89 14.24
C LEU A 111 -5.69 -11.03 14.72
N ASP A 112 -4.78 -11.59 15.52
CA ASP A 112 -3.51 -10.96 15.84
C ASP A 112 -2.62 -11.05 14.59
N TRP A 113 -2.44 -9.92 13.90
CA TRP A 113 -1.65 -9.82 12.69
C TRP A 113 -0.52 -8.80 12.88
N GLY A 114 0.60 -9.03 12.19
CA GLY A 114 1.63 -8.02 12.03
C GLY A 114 1.16 -6.97 11.03
N LEU A 115 1.36 -5.69 11.36
CA LEU A 115 0.98 -4.55 10.52
C LEU A 115 2.18 -3.65 10.29
N ASN A 116 2.46 -3.33 9.03
CA ASN A 116 3.38 -2.26 8.65
C ASN A 116 2.70 -1.33 7.65
N LEU A 117 2.78 -0.03 7.92
CA LEU A 117 2.19 1.03 7.12
C LEU A 117 3.31 1.95 6.66
N ALA A 118 3.38 2.23 5.37
CA ALA A 118 4.36 3.13 4.80
C ALA A 118 3.71 4.10 3.81
N ARG A 119 4.38 5.23 3.61
CA ARG A 119 4.12 6.14 2.50
C ARG A 119 5.42 6.32 1.72
N LEU A 120 5.35 6.12 0.41
CA LEU A 120 6.42 6.49 -0.50
C LEU A 120 6.13 7.90 -1.01
N TYR A 121 7.10 8.80 -0.93
CA TYR A 121 6.99 10.10 -1.59
C TYR A 121 7.52 9.98 -3.01
N GLY A 122 6.71 10.39 -3.98
CA GLY A 122 7.16 10.45 -5.38
C GLY A 122 8.31 11.44 -5.52
N LEU A 123 9.48 10.94 -5.93
CA LEU A 123 10.61 11.80 -6.26
C LEU A 123 10.38 12.39 -7.66
N SER A 124 10.09 13.69 -7.72
CA SER A 124 10.15 14.40 -9.00
C SER A 124 11.56 14.22 -9.58
N LYS A 125 11.67 13.93 -10.89
CA LYS A 125 12.96 13.76 -11.59
C LYS A 125 13.89 14.98 -11.49
N ASN A 126 13.43 16.10 -10.94
CA ASN A 126 14.20 17.34 -10.76
C ASN A 126 14.59 17.64 -9.31
N THR A 127 14.29 16.77 -8.34
CA THR A 127 14.64 17.04 -6.93
C THR A 127 15.76 16.11 -6.48
N SER A 128 17.01 16.53 -6.69
CA SER A 128 18.14 15.95 -5.96
C SER A 128 18.21 16.58 -4.57
N VAL A 129 17.72 15.85 -3.56
CA VAL A 129 18.03 16.19 -2.17
C VAL A 129 19.41 15.63 -1.87
N ARG A 130 20.43 16.49 -1.90
CA ARG A 130 21.71 16.18 -1.24
C ARG A 130 21.55 16.53 0.23
N CYS A 131 21.48 15.52 1.08
CA CYS A 131 21.75 15.69 2.51
C CYS A 131 23.26 15.64 2.72
N SER A 132 23.82 16.71 3.28
CA SER A 132 25.16 16.77 3.87
C SER A 132 25.16 16.25 5.30
#